data_AF-A0A7Y4WIX1-F1
#
_entry.id   AF-A0A7Y4WIX1-F1
#
_cell.length_a   1.000
_cell.length_b   1.000
_cell.length_c   1.000
_cell.angle_alpha   90.00
_cell.angle_beta   90.00
_cell.angle_gamma   90.00
#
_symmetry.space_group_name_H-M   'P 1'
#
loop_
_entity.id
_entity.type
_entity.pdbx_description
1 polymer ?
#
loop_
_entity_poly.entity_id
_entity_poly.type
_entity_poly.pdbx_seq_one_letter_code
_entity_poly.pdbx_strand_id
1 'polypeptide(L)'
;TNLRQGFLLEPWLALEASAPDIFGHAREAGALLARLHALAPSPELRAVPTGHSSDLDEFFAVDAELARLPRAAPHPRARRLVFCHGDFHPDQVVRLADGRWFLMDLDLLAAGDPAFDLANWIADWIVEHERVDLAAAADELLAGYSSTGGTPPERAHLAACTAAELVSRAGSTLRRLERGAIEKARFALGAAWRIQGGTEPTR
;
A
#
# COMPACT_ATOMS: atom_id res chain seq x y z
N THR A 1 -2.31 17.31 20.89
CA THR A 1 -1.51 17.26 22.13
C THR A 1 -0.98 15.85 22.29
N ASN A 2 0.32 15.70 22.58
CA ASN A 2 1.12 14.47 22.67
C ASN A 2 1.61 13.82 21.36
N LEU A 3 2.49 14.52 20.63
CA LEU A 3 3.55 13.82 19.90
C LEU A 3 4.45 13.18 20.96
N ARG A 4 4.37 11.85 21.12
CA ARG A 4 5.34 11.10 21.92
C ARG A 4 6.66 11.11 21.15
N GLN A 5 7.58 11.98 21.54
CA GLN A 5 8.96 11.88 21.08
C GLN A 5 9.65 10.74 21.85
N GLY A 6 10.33 9.86 21.12
CA GLY A 6 11.08 8.74 21.66
C GLY A 6 12.20 8.36 20.70
N PHE A 7 13.23 7.69 21.22
CA PHE A 7 14.28 7.10 20.42
C PHE A 7 14.06 5.58 20.37
N LEU A 8 14.13 5.01 19.18
CA LEU A 8 14.22 3.58 18.98
C LEU A 8 15.67 3.24 18.64
N LEU A 9 16.23 2.25 19.35
CA LEU A 9 17.57 1.73 19.06
C LEU A 9 17.40 0.31 18.57
N GLU A 10 17.75 0.08 17.31
CA GLU A 10 17.63 -1.23 16.66
C GLU A 10 19.02 -1.76 16.28
N PRO A 11 19.20 -3.10 16.26
CA PRO A 11 20.42 -3.69 15.73
C PRO A 11 20.62 -3.28 14.27
N TRP A 12 21.86 -2.91 13.92
CA TRP A 12 22.22 -2.70 12.52
C TRP A 12 22.09 -4.02 11.75
N LEU A 13 21.30 -4.02 10.68
CA LEU A 13 21.12 -5.17 9.81
C LEU A 13 22.12 -5.12 8.65
N ALA A 14 22.92 -6.18 8.50
CA ALA A 14 23.78 -6.35 7.34
C ALA A 14 22.94 -6.81 6.14
N LEU A 15 22.61 -5.87 5.25
CA LEU A 15 21.80 -6.12 4.06
C LEU A 15 22.68 -6.61 2.89
N GLU A 16 22.14 -7.48 2.04
CA GLU A 16 22.67 -7.62 0.67
C GLU A 16 22.45 -6.29 -0.06
N ALA A 17 23.39 -5.87 -0.92
CA ALA A 17 23.22 -4.64 -1.70
C ALA A 17 21.89 -4.69 -2.47
N SER A 18 21.11 -3.60 -2.43
CA SER A 18 19.76 -3.55 -3.01
C SER A 18 19.76 -4.06 -4.45
N ALA A 19 18.82 -4.97 -4.74
CA ALA A 19 18.52 -5.34 -6.11
C ALA A 19 18.04 -4.08 -6.88
N PRO A 20 18.40 -3.94 -8.17
CA PRO A 20 17.97 -2.81 -9.00
C PRO A 20 16.45 -2.79 -9.28
N ASP A 21 15.74 -3.87 -8.92
CA ASP A 21 14.30 -4.02 -9.05
C ASP A 21 13.68 -4.26 -7.66
N ILE A 22 13.20 -3.18 -7.05
CA ILE A 22 12.55 -3.20 -5.72
C ILE A 22 11.26 -4.04 -5.69
N PHE A 23 10.65 -4.28 -6.85
CA PHE A 23 9.42 -5.06 -6.98
C PHE A 23 9.66 -6.53 -7.35
N GLY A 24 10.90 -6.89 -7.73
CA GLY A 24 11.29 -8.25 -8.11
C GLY A 24 11.13 -9.32 -7.03
N HIS A 25 10.75 -8.92 -5.81
CA HIS A 25 10.58 -9.77 -4.63
C HIS A 25 9.14 -9.80 -4.10
N ALA A 26 8.15 -9.53 -4.95
CA ALA A 26 6.73 -9.55 -4.57
C ALA A 26 6.30 -10.86 -3.91
N ARG A 27 6.78 -12.01 -4.39
CA ARG A 27 6.44 -13.30 -3.81
C ARG A 27 6.92 -13.40 -2.36
N GLU A 28 8.13 -12.94 -2.06
CA GLU A 28 8.66 -12.96 -0.70
C GLU A 28 8.02 -11.89 0.19
N ALA A 29 7.71 -10.72 -0.36
CA ALA A 29 6.89 -9.71 0.30
C ALA A 29 5.53 -10.27 0.76
N GLY A 30 4.83 -10.99 -0.13
CA GLY A 30 3.57 -11.64 0.17
C GLY A 30 3.71 -12.70 1.27
N ALA A 31 4.78 -13.50 1.22
CA ALA A 31 5.07 -14.49 2.26
C ALA A 31 5.33 -13.85 3.63
N LEU A 32 6.02 -12.70 3.70
CA LEU A 32 6.24 -11.95 4.94
C LEU A 32 4.93 -11.41 5.51
N LEU A 33 4.07 -10.80 4.67
CA LEU A 33 2.74 -10.34 5.11
C LEU A 33 1.89 -11.50 5.63
N ALA A 34 1.92 -12.67 5.00
CA ALA A 34 1.17 -13.83 5.48
C ALA A 34 1.60 -14.25 6.88
N ARG A 35 2.91 -14.21 7.17
CA ARG A 35 3.46 -14.49 8.51
C ARG A 35 3.03 -13.44 9.52
N LEU A 36 3.08 -12.15 9.17
CA LEU A 36 2.63 -11.06 10.02
C LEU A 36 1.13 -11.20 10.34
N HIS A 37 0.31 -11.42 9.32
CA HIS A 37 -1.15 -11.52 9.43
C HIS A 37 -1.60 -12.79 10.19
N ALA A 38 -0.73 -13.80 10.31
CA ALA A 38 -0.99 -14.99 11.11
C ALA A 38 -0.75 -14.79 12.62
N LEU A 39 -0.08 -13.70 13.01
CA LEU A 39 0.08 -13.34 14.41
C LEU A 39 -1.25 -12.85 14.99
N ALA A 40 -1.57 -13.28 16.22
CA ALA A 40 -2.80 -12.87 16.90
C ALA A 40 -2.63 -11.44 17.46
N PRO A 41 -3.45 -10.45 17.04
CA PRO A 41 -3.39 -9.10 17.60
C PRO A 41 -3.66 -9.13 19.09
N SER A 42 -2.81 -8.44 19.87
CA SER A 42 -3.09 -8.21 21.29
C SER A 42 -4.36 -7.36 21.42
N PRO A 43 -5.26 -7.63 22.40
CA PRO A 43 -6.44 -6.81 22.65
C PRO A 43 -6.12 -5.33 22.93
N GLU A 44 -4.89 -5.05 23.36
CA GLU A 44 -4.41 -3.70 23.70
C GLU A 44 -3.95 -2.89 22.48
N LEU A 45 -3.78 -3.53 21.32
CA LEU A 45 -3.33 -2.84 20.12
C LEU A 45 -4.46 -2.04 19.50
N ARG A 46 -4.13 -0.80 19.16
CA ARG A 46 -5.05 0.12 18.48
C ARG A 46 -5.33 -0.38 17.07
N ALA A 47 -6.53 -0.07 16.57
CA ALA A 47 -6.83 -0.26 15.17
C ALA A 47 -5.96 0.68 14.32
N VAL A 48 -5.52 0.21 13.15
CA VAL A 48 -4.89 1.09 12.15
C VAL A 48 -5.98 2.10 11.75
N PRO A 49 -5.72 3.41 11.82
CA PRO A 49 -6.59 4.38 11.18
C PRO A 49 -6.70 4.00 9.70
N THR A 50 -7.89 3.60 9.25
CA THR A 50 -8.12 3.27 7.85
C THR A 50 -8.09 4.56 7.05
N GLY A 51 -7.03 4.75 6.26
CA GLY A 51 -6.85 5.91 5.39
C GLY A 51 -6.22 7.11 6.07
N HIS A 52 -5.38 7.82 5.31
CA HIS A 52 -4.96 9.16 5.65
C HIS A 52 -6.19 10.09 5.71
N SER A 53 -6.56 10.55 6.89
CA SER A 53 -7.64 11.52 7.11
C SER A 53 -7.26 12.95 6.74
N SER A 54 -6.19 13.16 5.96
CA SER A 54 -5.92 14.48 5.41
C SER A 54 -7.00 14.80 4.37
N ASP A 55 -7.54 16.01 4.44
CA ASP A 55 -8.43 16.58 3.44
C ASP A 55 -7.64 16.73 2.12
N LEU A 56 -7.50 15.62 1.37
CA LEU A 56 -6.73 15.56 0.12
C LEU A 56 -7.35 16.45 -0.96
N ASP A 57 -8.61 16.84 -0.76
CA ASP A 57 -9.41 17.68 -1.62
C ASP A 57 -8.71 19.01 -1.95
N GLU A 58 -8.05 19.63 -0.95
CA GLU A 58 -7.29 20.86 -1.15
C GLU A 58 -6.09 20.64 -2.09
N PHE A 59 -5.41 19.49 -1.98
CA PHE A 59 -4.29 19.17 -2.87
C PHE A 59 -4.74 18.93 -4.30
N PHE A 60 -5.89 18.30 -4.52
CA PHE A 60 -6.41 18.09 -5.88
C PHE A 60 -6.91 19.38 -6.54
N ALA A 61 -7.24 20.41 -5.76
CA ALA A 61 -7.69 21.70 -6.28
C ALA A 61 -6.58 22.52 -6.99
N VAL A 62 -5.31 22.09 -6.91
CA VAL A 62 -4.19 22.76 -7.57
C VAL A 62 -4.23 22.66 -9.10
N ASP A 63 -5.01 21.72 -9.65
CA ASP A 63 -5.19 21.52 -11.09
C ASP A 63 -6.68 21.31 -11.40
N ALA A 64 -7.19 22.02 -12.41
CA ALA A 64 -8.62 22.02 -12.73
C ALA A 64 -9.13 20.68 -13.25
N GLU A 65 -8.26 19.87 -13.85
CA GLU A 65 -8.62 18.53 -14.33
C GLU A 65 -8.56 17.53 -13.17
N LEU A 66 -7.53 17.56 -12.31
CA LEU A 66 -7.48 16.74 -11.09
C LEU A 66 -8.67 16.98 -10.17
N ALA A 67 -9.10 18.23 -10.02
CA ALA A 67 -10.26 18.61 -9.21
C ALA A 67 -11.56 17.94 -9.69
N ARG A 68 -11.66 17.55 -10.96
CA ARG A 68 -12.85 16.94 -11.59
C ARG A 68 -12.78 15.42 -11.67
N LEU A 69 -11.62 14.83 -11.43
CA LEU A 69 -11.48 13.38 -11.54
C LEU A 69 -12.24 12.70 -10.39
N PRO A 70 -12.96 11.59 -10.70
CA PRO A 70 -13.64 10.83 -9.68
C PRO A 70 -12.61 10.26 -8.69
N ARG A 71 -12.95 10.32 -7.41
CA ARG A 71 -12.15 9.75 -6.33
C ARG A 71 -12.82 8.46 -5.88
N ALA A 72 -12.03 7.41 -5.71
CA ALA A 72 -12.52 6.19 -5.11
C ALA A 72 -13.16 6.49 -3.74
N ALA A 73 -14.21 5.76 -3.40
CA ALA A 73 -14.75 5.78 -2.04
C ALA A 73 -13.63 5.50 -1.02
N PRO A 74 -13.74 6.06 0.20
CA PRO A 74 -12.80 5.74 1.28
C PRO A 74 -12.71 4.23 1.51
N HIS A 75 -11.67 3.79 2.21
CA HIS A 75 -11.44 2.37 2.45
C HIS A 75 -12.71 1.63 2.88
N PRO A 76 -13.00 0.47 2.26
CA PRO A 76 -14.12 -0.34 2.68
C PRO A 76 -13.92 -0.78 4.14
N ARG A 77 -15.03 -1.06 4.83
CA ARG A 77 -14.98 -1.56 6.21
C ARG A 77 -14.17 -2.85 6.28
N ALA A 78 -13.35 -2.96 7.33
CA ALA A 78 -12.54 -4.14 7.58
C ALA A 78 -13.42 -5.40 7.68
N ARG A 79 -13.04 -6.45 6.94
CA ARG A 79 -13.76 -7.75 6.94
C ARG A 79 -13.14 -8.78 7.87
N ARG A 80 -11.85 -8.63 8.18
CA ARG A 80 -11.07 -9.45 9.11
C ARG A 80 -10.06 -8.55 9.80
N LEU A 81 -9.81 -8.76 11.09
CA LEU A 81 -8.78 -8.04 11.83
C LEU A 81 -7.56 -8.93 12.05
N VAL A 82 -6.41 -8.48 11.57
CA VAL A 82 -5.08 -9.08 11.78
C VAL A 82 -4.08 -7.98 12.12
N PHE A 83 -2.89 -8.34 12.59
CA PHE A 83 -1.77 -7.38 12.55
C PHE A 83 -1.50 -6.98 11.11
N CYS A 84 -1.59 -5.69 10.81
CA CYS A 84 -1.20 -5.09 9.55
C CYS A 84 -0.01 -4.18 9.81
N HIS A 85 0.92 -4.16 8.86
CA HIS A 85 2.06 -3.25 8.82
C HIS A 85 1.61 -1.79 8.83
N GLY A 86 0.55 -1.46 8.08
CA GLY A 86 -0.09 -0.15 8.10
C GLY A 86 0.51 0.88 7.14
N ASP A 87 1.57 0.55 6.40
CA ASP A 87 2.16 1.36 5.33
C ASP A 87 3.16 0.52 4.51
N PHE A 88 2.71 -0.64 4.02
CA PHE A 88 3.60 -1.67 3.47
C PHE A 88 4.09 -1.35 2.05
N HIS A 89 5.38 -1.04 1.92
CA HIS A 89 6.07 -0.59 0.71
C HIS A 89 7.25 -1.49 0.33
N PRO A 90 7.66 -1.51 -0.96
CA PRO A 90 8.76 -2.37 -1.44
C PRO A 90 10.11 -2.21 -0.74
N ASP A 91 10.46 -0.99 -0.32
CA ASP A 91 11.71 -0.68 0.34
C ASP A 91 11.80 -1.21 1.79
N GLN A 92 10.69 -1.65 2.36
CA GLN A 92 10.62 -2.26 3.69
C GLN A 92 10.82 -3.78 3.67
N VAL A 93 10.96 -4.37 2.48
CA VAL A 93 11.26 -5.79 2.28
C VAL A 93 12.71 -5.93 1.85
N VAL A 94 13.54 -6.45 2.76
CA VAL A 94 14.98 -6.54 2.53
C VAL A 94 15.49 -7.96 2.63
N ARG A 95 16.57 -8.25 1.91
CA ARG A 95 17.31 -9.50 2.02
C ARG A 95 18.57 -9.30 2.84
N LEU A 96 18.69 -10.08 3.92
CA LEU A 96 19.87 -10.09 4.79
C LEU A 96 21.03 -10.80 4.09
N ALA A 97 22.27 -10.51 4.51
CA ALA A 97 23.48 -11.15 4.01
C ALA A 97 23.52 -12.68 4.17
N ASP A 98 22.69 -13.25 5.05
CA ASP A 98 22.51 -14.70 5.21
C ASP A 98 21.43 -15.30 4.30
N GLY A 99 20.87 -14.49 3.39
CA GLY A 99 19.88 -14.87 2.40
C GLY A 99 18.43 -14.85 2.88
N ARG A 100 18.17 -14.57 4.17
CA ARG A 100 16.80 -14.47 4.72
C ARG A 100 16.13 -13.15 4.32
N TRP A 101 14.82 -13.21 4.14
CA TRP A 101 13.97 -12.04 3.95
C TRP A 101 13.52 -11.46 5.29
N PHE A 102 13.50 -10.13 5.38
CA PHE A 102 13.19 -9.39 6.60
C PHE A 102 12.23 -8.24 6.29
N LEU A 103 11.30 -8.00 7.21
CA LEU A 103 10.31 -6.93 7.15
C LEU A 103 10.72 -5.82 8.13
N MET A 104 10.87 -4.60 7.63
CA MET A 104 11.30 -3.42 8.40
C MET A 104 10.13 -2.46 8.65
N ASP A 105 10.38 -1.37 9.40
CA ASP A 105 9.48 -0.21 9.53
C ASP A 105 8.07 -0.51 10.08
N LEU A 106 8.01 -1.16 11.24
CA LEU A 106 6.75 -1.53 11.91
C LEU A 106 6.14 -0.39 12.77
N ASP A 107 6.47 0.87 12.49
CA ASP A 107 6.03 2.03 13.30
C ASP A 107 4.52 2.24 13.25
N LEU A 108 3.87 1.79 12.17
CA LEU A 108 2.43 1.89 11.94
C LEU A 108 1.69 0.57 12.20
N LEU A 109 2.37 -0.42 12.79
CA LEU A 109 1.81 -1.73 13.11
C LEU A 109 0.57 -1.60 13.99
N ALA A 110 -0.56 -2.11 13.48
CA ALA A 110 -1.81 -2.11 14.24
C ALA A 110 -2.80 -3.17 13.73
N ALA A 111 -3.92 -3.33 14.43
CA ALA A 111 -4.97 -4.25 13.99
C ALA A 111 -5.74 -3.64 12.79
N GLY A 112 -5.82 -4.36 11.67
CA GLY A 112 -6.41 -3.84 10.44
C GLY A 112 -6.91 -4.93 9.49
N ASP A 113 -7.44 -4.49 8.35
CA ASP A 113 -7.81 -5.39 7.25
C ASP A 113 -6.56 -5.81 6.47
N PRO A 114 -6.28 -7.11 6.29
CA PRO A 114 -5.12 -7.58 5.52
C PRO A 114 -5.11 -7.09 4.06
N ALA A 115 -6.26 -6.72 3.50
CA ALA A 115 -6.35 -6.13 2.17
C ALA A 115 -5.67 -4.75 2.08
N PHE A 116 -5.48 -4.07 3.21
CA PHE A 116 -4.83 -2.78 3.27
C PHE A 116 -3.33 -2.91 2.92
N ASP A 117 -2.58 -3.78 3.59
CA ASP A 117 -1.16 -3.97 3.31
C ASP A 117 -0.92 -4.48 1.88
N LEU A 118 -1.76 -5.41 1.42
CA LEU A 118 -1.70 -5.90 0.04
C LEU A 118 -1.99 -4.79 -0.98
N ALA A 119 -2.98 -3.94 -0.71
CA ALA A 119 -3.34 -2.82 -1.57
C ALA A 119 -2.24 -1.75 -1.64
N ASN A 120 -1.51 -1.50 -0.55
CA ASN A 120 -0.39 -0.55 -0.53
C ASN A 120 0.68 -0.95 -1.56
N TRP A 121 1.16 -2.19 -1.48
CA TRP A 121 2.12 -2.74 -2.43
C TRP A 121 1.62 -2.68 -3.88
N ILE A 122 0.39 -3.14 -4.12
CA ILE A 122 -0.20 -3.19 -5.47
C ILE A 122 -0.33 -1.77 -6.05
N ALA A 123 -0.75 -0.79 -5.24
CA ALA A 123 -0.88 0.59 -5.68
C ALA A 123 0.47 1.19 -6.08
N ASP A 124 1.54 0.93 -5.31
CA ASP A 124 2.88 1.41 -5.67
C ASP A 124 3.39 0.76 -6.95
N TRP A 125 3.15 -0.55 -7.12
CA TRP A 125 3.53 -1.23 -8.35
C TRP A 125 2.86 -0.57 -9.56
N ILE A 126 1.55 -0.32 -9.48
CA ILE A 126 0.78 0.30 -10.58
C ILE A 126 1.31 1.72 -10.89
N VAL A 127 1.63 2.51 -9.88
CA VAL A 127 2.16 3.89 -10.05
C VAL A 127 3.55 3.87 -10.66
N GLU A 128 4.44 2.99 -10.21
CA GLU A 128 5.81 2.89 -10.73
C GLU A 128 5.87 2.18 -12.09
N HIS A 129 4.85 1.39 -12.44
CA HIS A 129 4.75 0.67 -13.71
C HIS A 129 3.42 0.95 -14.39
N GLU A 130 3.28 2.13 -15.01
CA GLU A 130 2.02 2.67 -15.56
C GLU A 130 1.22 1.75 -16.50
N ARG A 131 1.84 0.68 -17.04
CA ARG A 131 1.25 -0.29 -17.96
C ARG A 131 0.72 -1.56 -17.30
N VAL A 132 0.88 -1.70 -15.98
CA VAL A 132 0.50 -2.90 -15.24
C VAL A 132 -0.94 -2.73 -14.71
N ASP A 133 -1.76 -3.76 -14.90
CA ASP A 133 -3.11 -3.79 -14.33
C ASP A 133 -3.11 -4.41 -12.92
N LEU A 134 -4.24 -4.33 -12.22
CA LEU A 134 -4.37 -4.86 -10.87
C LEU A 134 -4.07 -6.35 -10.76
N ALA A 135 -4.41 -7.15 -11.79
CA ALA A 135 -4.17 -8.58 -11.74
C ALA A 135 -2.66 -8.88 -11.82
N ALA A 136 -1.96 -8.25 -12.76
CA ALA A 136 -0.53 -8.41 -12.93
C ALA A 136 0.28 -7.86 -11.74
N ALA A 137 -0.13 -6.71 -11.17
CA ALA A 137 0.51 -6.15 -9.98
C ALA A 137 0.30 -7.00 -8.71
N ALA A 138 -0.80 -7.76 -8.64
CA ALA A 138 -1.14 -8.58 -7.49
C ALA A 138 -0.61 -10.02 -7.57
N ASP A 139 -0.30 -10.53 -8.76
CA ASP A 139 -0.15 -11.98 -9.00
C ASP A 139 0.91 -12.65 -8.10
N GLU A 140 2.19 -12.24 -8.23
CA GLU A 140 3.28 -12.84 -7.43
C GLU A 140 3.12 -12.54 -5.94
N LEU A 141 2.62 -11.35 -5.57
CA LEU A 141 2.37 -10.98 -4.18
C LEU A 141 1.34 -11.92 -3.54
N LEU A 142 0.20 -12.15 -4.21
CA LEU A 142 -0.85 -13.04 -3.72
C LEU A 142 -0.44 -14.50 -3.76
N ALA A 143 0.38 -14.91 -4.74
CA ALA A 143 0.95 -16.24 -4.79
C ALA A 143 1.85 -16.50 -3.57
N GLY A 144 2.73 -15.55 -3.25
CA GLY A 144 3.55 -15.55 -2.04
C GLY A 144 2.73 -15.63 -0.76
N TYR A 145 1.74 -14.73 -0.65
CA TYR A 145 0.81 -14.66 0.49
C TYR A 145 0.08 -15.99 0.72
N SER A 146 -0.46 -16.58 -0.34
CA SER A 146 -1.20 -17.85 -0.28
C SER A 146 -0.29 -19.02 0.08
N SER A 147 0.91 -19.09 -0.51
CA SER A 147 1.85 -20.19 -0.29
C SER A 147 2.32 -20.33 1.16
N THR A 148 2.20 -19.26 1.95
CA THR A 148 2.59 -19.22 3.37
C THR A 148 1.39 -19.30 4.31
N GLY A 149 0.21 -19.70 3.80
CA GLY A 149 -1.01 -19.91 4.58
C GLY A 149 -1.89 -18.67 4.73
N GLY A 150 -1.55 -17.55 4.10
CA GLY A 150 -2.43 -16.41 3.99
C GLY A 150 -3.67 -16.76 3.17
N THR A 151 -4.84 -16.26 3.56
CA THR A 151 -6.05 -16.34 2.71
C THR A 151 -6.24 -14.99 2.03
N PRO A 152 -6.02 -14.89 0.70
CA PRO A 152 -6.22 -13.64 -0.04
C PRO A 152 -7.61 -13.04 0.20
N PRO A 153 -7.72 -11.70 0.28
CA PRO A 153 -9.00 -11.04 0.29
C PRO A 153 -9.82 -11.34 -0.98
N GLU A 154 -11.14 -11.20 -0.90
CA GLU A 154 -11.99 -11.26 -2.09
C GLU A 154 -11.54 -10.20 -3.12
N ARG A 155 -11.53 -10.57 -4.41
CA ARG A 155 -11.05 -9.69 -5.49
C ARG A 155 -11.70 -8.31 -5.48
N ALA A 156 -13.02 -8.24 -5.31
CA ALA A 156 -13.75 -6.96 -5.28
C ALA A 156 -13.34 -6.08 -4.10
N HIS A 157 -13.05 -6.70 -2.94
CA HIS A 157 -12.58 -6.00 -1.76
C HIS A 157 -11.14 -5.50 -1.92
N LEU A 158 -10.25 -6.34 -2.45
CA LEU A 158 -8.87 -5.94 -2.76
C LEU A 158 -8.82 -4.81 -3.80
N ALA A 159 -9.67 -4.88 -4.84
CA ALA A 159 -9.81 -3.82 -5.83
C ALA A 159 -10.27 -2.50 -5.21
N ALA A 160 -11.26 -2.54 -4.31
CA ALA A 160 -11.73 -1.35 -3.61
C ALA A 160 -10.63 -0.73 -2.71
N CYS A 161 -9.89 -1.56 -1.95
CA CYS A 161 -8.76 -1.10 -1.15
C CYS A 161 -7.65 -0.51 -2.03
N THR A 162 -7.31 -1.16 -3.14
CA THR A 162 -6.26 -0.68 -4.07
C THR A 162 -6.65 0.65 -4.71
N ALA A 163 -7.92 0.82 -5.09
CA ALA A 163 -8.40 2.08 -5.62
C ALA A 163 -8.32 3.22 -4.58
N ALA A 164 -8.65 2.94 -3.31
CA ALA A 164 -8.48 3.90 -2.23
C ALA A 164 -6.99 4.26 -2.01
N GLU A 165 -6.08 3.29 -2.07
CA GLU A 165 -4.65 3.55 -1.97
C GLU A 165 -4.10 4.38 -3.13
N LEU A 166 -4.53 4.14 -4.36
CA LEU A 166 -4.15 4.96 -5.51
C LEU A 166 -4.57 6.43 -5.34
N VAL A 167 -5.74 6.70 -4.74
CA VAL A 167 -6.15 8.07 -4.37
C VAL A 167 -5.21 8.65 -3.29
N SER A 168 -4.82 7.85 -2.30
CA SER A 168 -3.85 8.26 -1.27
C SER A 168 -2.47 8.61 -1.87
N ARG A 169 -1.98 7.81 -2.82
CA ARG A 169 -0.74 8.08 -3.57
C ARG A 169 -0.85 9.36 -4.40
N ALA A 170 -1.99 9.58 -5.07
CA ALA A 170 -2.26 10.81 -5.81
C ALA A 170 -2.19 12.06 -4.91
N GLY A 171 -2.77 12.00 -3.72
CA GLY A 171 -2.66 13.09 -2.74
C GLY A 171 -1.24 13.25 -2.20
N SER A 172 -0.56 12.15 -1.93
CA SER A 172 0.79 12.15 -1.36
C SER A 172 1.84 12.72 -2.30
N THR A 173 1.79 12.41 -3.61
CA THR A 173 2.72 12.95 -4.60
C THR A 173 2.58 14.47 -4.74
N LEU A 174 1.33 14.98 -4.69
CA LEU A 174 1.05 16.43 -4.67
C LEU A 174 1.56 17.09 -3.40
N ARG A 175 1.26 16.51 -2.23
CA ARG A 175 1.72 17.01 -0.92
C ARG A 175 3.24 17.07 -0.82
N ARG A 176 3.94 16.09 -1.40
CA ARG A 176 5.42 16.00 -1.40
C ARG A 176 6.08 16.81 -2.52
N LEU A 177 5.29 17.42 -3.42
CA LEU A 177 5.78 18.18 -4.57
C LEU A 177 6.77 17.37 -5.42
N GLU A 178 6.46 16.10 -5.67
CA GLU A 178 7.31 15.24 -6.48
C GLU A 178 7.44 15.77 -7.92
N ARG A 179 8.52 15.37 -8.59
CA ARG A 179 8.67 15.64 -10.03
C ARG A 179 7.51 14.99 -10.79
N GLY A 180 6.78 15.79 -11.55
CA GLY A 180 5.61 15.33 -12.32
C GLY A 180 4.40 14.98 -11.45
N ALA A 181 4.26 15.59 -10.27
CA ALA A 181 3.19 15.24 -9.32
C ALA A 181 1.78 15.35 -9.90
N ILE A 182 1.52 16.30 -10.81
CA ILE A 182 0.20 16.44 -11.46
C ILE A 182 -0.07 15.24 -12.37
N GLU A 183 0.91 14.87 -13.21
CA GLU A 183 0.81 13.73 -14.12
C GLU A 183 0.67 12.41 -13.35
N LYS A 184 1.49 12.22 -12.30
CA LYS A 184 1.40 11.05 -11.42
C LYS A 184 0.05 10.96 -10.71
N ALA A 185 -0.45 12.07 -10.16
CA ALA A 185 -1.76 12.11 -9.51
C ALA A 185 -2.89 11.79 -10.50
N ARG A 186 -2.82 12.36 -11.72
CA ARG A 186 -3.78 12.07 -12.79
C ARG A 186 -3.79 10.60 -13.15
N PHE A 187 -2.60 10.01 -13.31
CA PHE A 187 -2.45 8.59 -13.60
C PHE A 187 -3.07 7.72 -12.48
N ALA A 188 -2.71 7.99 -11.22
CA ALA A 188 -3.19 7.22 -10.08
C ALA A 188 -4.72 7.30 -9.91
N LEU A 189 -5.32 8.49 -10.05
CA LEU A 189 -6.78 8.66 -10.03
C LEU A 189 -7.47 7.93 -11.20
N GLY A 190 -6.89 8.01 -12.41
CA GLY A 190 -7.40 7.29 -13.57
C GLY A 190 -7.30 5.77 -13.42
N ALA A 191 -6.23 5.26 -12.80
CA ALA A 191 -6.08 3.84 -12.47
C ALA A 191 -7.11 3.40 -11.41
N ALA A 192 -7.31 4.19 -10.35
CA ALA A 192 -8.31 3.92 -9.32
C ALA A 192 -9.72 3.80 -9.93
N TRP A 193 -10.08 4.73 -10.82
CA TRP A 193 -11.36 4.72 -11.53
C TRP A 193 -11.57 3.47 -12.39
N ARG A 194 -10.55 3.07 -13.16
CA ARG A 194 -10.61 1.86 -14.00
C ARG A 194 -10.77 0.59 -13.17
N ILE A 195 -10.06 0.48 -12.04
CA ILE A 195 -10.17 -0.67 -11.13
C ILE A 195 -11.59 -0.82 -10.57
N GLN A 196 -12.30 0.29 -10.36
CA GLN A 196 -13.69 0.29 -9.89
C GLN A 196 -14.72 0.05 -11.01
N GLY A 197 -14.28 -0.26 -12.24
CA GLY A 197 -15.17 -0.52 -13.38
C GLY A 197 -15.62 0.74 -14.11
N GLY A 198 -14.99 1.89 -13.84
CA GLY A 198 -15.22 3.12 -14.58
C GLY A 198 -14.70 3.04 -16.02
N THR A 199 -15.46 3.60 -16.96
CA THR A 199 -14.99 3.86 -18.33
C THR A 199 -14.28 5.23 -18.37
N GLU A 200 -13.28 5.42 -19.24
CA GLU A 200 -12.55 6.70 -19.32
C GLU A 200 -13.53 7.89 -19.38
N PRO A 201 -13.38 8.91 -18.52
CA PRO A 201 -14.18 10.11 -18.66
C PRO A 201 -13.85 10.73 -20.02
N THR A 202 -14.85 10.78 -20.89
CA THR A 202 -14.76 11.43 -22.20
C THR A 202 -14.24 12.86 -22.01
N ARG A 203 -13.14 13.17 -22.72
CA ARG A 203 -12.47 14.48 -22.74
C ARG A 203 -13.41 15.61 -23.13
#